data_AF-A0A812KJ81-F1
#
_entry.id   AF-A0A812KJ81-F1
#
_cell.length_a   1.000
_cell.length_b   1.000
_cell.length_c   1.000
_cell.angle_alpha   90.00
_cell.angle_beta   90.00
_cell.angle_gamma   90.00
#
_symmetry.space_group_name_H-M   'P 1'
#
loop_
_entity.id
_entity.type
_entity.pdbx_description
1 polymer ?
#
loop_
_entity_poly.entity_id
_entity_poly.type
_entity_poly.pdbx_seq_one_letter_code
_entity_poly.pdbx_strand_id
1 'polypeptide(L)'
;MMFFQDVSVPVPQGPPPQAVLEKKYWWSALQALLSATAMLQFLTFDLVGGMLTAMMLFLAFMMTTDGMAEMHRYALAYAMLSLLCLFFDMVPLLSSVGGRSEVSVEPVDRESQDNELRITYTTIIKTTPFFDKTQGWVYNG
;
A
#
# COMPACT_ATOMS: atom_id res chain seq x y z
N MET A 1 30.99 6.05 -8.05
CA MET A 1 29.72 5.91 -8.78
C MET A 1 30.03 5.40 -10.19
N MET A 2 30.20 4.09 -10.37
CA MET A 2 30.75 3.48 -11.60
C MET A 2 30.09 2.13 -11.96
N PHE A 3 28.88 1.84 -11.45
CA PHE A 3 28.28 0.50 -11.54
C PHE A 3 27.07 0.34 -12.48
N PHE A 4 26.67 1.38 -13.21
CA PHE A 4 25.48 1.31 -14.09
C PHE A 4 25.77 1.43 -15.60
N GLN A 5 27.04 1.43 -16.03
CA GLN A 5 27.36 1.86 -17.39
C GLN A 5 27.26 0.79 -18.49
N ASP A 6 27.25 -0.52 -18.20
CA ASP A 6 27.37 -1.54 -19.26
C ASP A 6 26.48 -2.77 -19.08
N VAL A 7 25.19 -2.56 -18.78
CA VAL A 7 24.17 -3.58 -19.11
C VAL A 7 23.38 -3.09 -20.32
N SER A 8 24.09 -2.87 -21.42
CA SER A 8 23.50 -2.63 -22.73
C SER A 8 23.02 -3.97 -23.29
N VAL A 9 21.87 -4.44 -22.80
CA VAL A 9 21.17 -5.54 -23.46
C VAL A 9 20.84 -5.03 -24.87
N PRO A 10 21.33 -5.68 -25.95
CA PRO A 10 21.04 -5.25 -27.30
C PRO A 10 19.53 -5.38 -27.51
N VAL A 11 18.82 -4.25 -27.50
CA VAL A 11 17.38 -4.23 -27.72
C VAL A 11 17.15 -4.23 -29.23
N PRO A 12 16.53 -5.27 -29.78
CA PRO A 12 16.21 -5.30 -31.19
C PRO A 12 15.28 -4.12 -31.50
N GLN A 13 15.70 -3.21 -32.38
CA GLN A 13 14.92 -2.03 -32.80
C GLN A 13 13.78 -2.40 -33.78
N GLY A 14 13.18 -3.57 -33.60
CA GLY A 14 12.02 -4.03 -34.36
C GLY A 14 10.71 -3.51 -33.76
N PRO A 15 9.59 -3.66 -34.48
CA PRO A 15 8.27 -3.47 -33.89
C PRO A 15 8.13 -4.34 -32.62
N PRO A 16 7.49 -3.84 -31.55
CA PRO A 16 7.36 -4.59 -30.30
C PRO A 16 6.69 -5.94 -30.57
N PRO A 17 7.11 -7.01 -29.87
CA PRO A 17 6.55 -8.34 -30.09
C PRO A 17 5.03 -8.32 -29.97
N GLN A 18 4.33 -8.95 -30.91
CA GLN A 18 2.87 -8.91 -30.97
C GLN A 18 2.23 -9.47 -29.68
N ALA A 19 2.89 -10.42 -29.03
CA ALA A 19 2.51 -10.95 -27.72
C ALA A 19 2.44 -9.88 -26.60
N VAL A 20 3.23 -8.80 -26.69
CA VAL A 20 3.21 -7.69 -25.72
C VAL A 20 2.04 -6.75 -26.02
N LEU A 21 1.79 -6.46 -27.30
CA LEU A 21 0.69 -5.59 -27.73
C LEU A 21 -0.69 -6.17 -27.36
N GLU A 22 -0.85 -7.50 -27.44
CA GLU A 22 -2.07 -8.19 -27.02
C GLU A 22 -2.37 -8.03 -25.52
N LYS A 23 -1.36 -7.71 -24.70
CA LYS A 23 -1.52 -7.49 -23.25
C LYS A 23 -1.87 -6.06 -22.89
N LYS A 24 -2.07 -5.15 -23.86
CA LYS A 24 -2.41 -3.74 -23.60
C LYS A 24 -3.62 -3.57 -22.67
N TYR A 25 -4.63 -4.45 -22.78
CA TYR A 25 -5.80 -4.42 -21.91
C TYR A 25 -5.44 -4.63 -20.43
N TRP A 26 -4.52 -5.56 -20.14
CA TRP A 26 -4.05 -5.82 -18.78
C TRP A 26 -3.27 -4.65 -18.19
N TRP A 27 -2.50 -3.94 -19.01
CA TRP A 27 -1.82 -2.72 -18.59
C TRP A 27 -2.79 -1.59 -18.26
N SER A 28 -3.87 -1.45 -19.03
CA SER A 28 -4.93 -0.49 -18.70
C SER A 28 -5.65 -0.86 -17.40
N ALA A 29 -5.92 -2.15 -17.16
CA ALA A 29 -6.47 -2.63 -15.90
C ALA A 29 -5.53 -2.35 -14.71
N LEU A 30 -4.22 -2.56 -14.89
CA LEU A 30 -3.21 -2.25 -13.88
C LEU A 30 -3.16 -0.75 -13.56
N GLN A 31 -3.20 0.12 -14.58
CA GLN A 31 -3.24 1.57 -14.38
C GLN A 31 -4.52 2.01 -13.64
N ALA A 32 -5.66 1.42 -13.97
CA ALA A 32 -6.91 1.68 -13.26
C ALA A 32 -6.83 1.25 -11.78
N LEU A 33 -6.24 0.08 -11.51
CA LEU A 33 -6.02 -0.41 -10.15
C LEU A 33 -5.08 0.52 -9.37
N LEU A 34 -3.93 0.88 -9.94
CA LEU A 34 -2.97 1.80 -9.31
C LEU A 34 -3.59 3.18 -9.06
N SER A 35 -4.42 3.68 -9.98
CA SER A 35 -5.14 4.93 -9.79
C SER A 35 -6.15 4.85 -8.64
N ALA A 36 -6.87 3.73 -8.52
CA ALA A 36 -7.76 3.50 -7.39
C ALA A 36 -6.97 3.43 -6.07
N THR A 37 -5.87 2.69 -6.03
CA THR A 37 -5.00 2.61 -4.84
C THR A 37 -4.44 3.96 -4.43
N ALA A 38 -3.96 4.77 -5.38
CA ALA A 38 -3.50 6.13 -5.10
C ALA A 38 -4.62 6.98 -4.50
N MET A 39 -5.85 6.90 -5.03
CA MET A 39 -7.00 7.59 -4.44
C MET A 39 -7.30 7.13 -3.02
N LEU A 40 -7.27 5.82 -2.74
CA LEU A 40 -7.43 5.31 -1.38
C LEU A 40 -6.35 5.84 -0.43
N GLN A 41 -5.08 5.87 -0.85
CA GLN A 41 -3.99 6.40 -0.04
C GLN A 41 -4.17 7.89 0.30
N PHE A 42 -4.69 8.69 -0.65
CA PHE A 42 -5.05 10.08 -0.37
C PHE A 42 -6.22 10.19 0.63
N LEU A 43 -7.21 9.30 0.56
CA LEU A 43 -8.32 9.25 1.53
C LEU A 43 -7.86 8.83 2.93
N THR A 44 -6.86 7.96 3.04
CA THR A 44 -6.25 7.57 4.32
C THR A 44 -5.22 8.57 4.83
N PHE A 45 -5.06 9.73 4.18
CA PHE A 45 -4.05 10.75 4.47
C PHE A 45 -2.60 10.24 4.45
N ASP A 46 -2.33 9.14 3.73
CA ASP A 46 -0.97 8.65 3.51
C ASP A 46 -0.36 9.34 2.28
N LEU A 47 0.18 10.54 2.53
CA LEU A 47 0.77 11.37 1.47
C LEU A 47 2.01 10.71 0.84
N VAL A 48 2.84 10.04 1.65
CA VAL A 48 4.11 9.46 1.17
C VAL A 48 3.83 8.25 0.29
N GLY A 49 2.95 7.33 0.74
CA GLY A 49 2.49 6.22 -0.08
C GLY A 49 1.83 6.72 -1.37
N GLY A 50 0.92 7.70 -1.25
CA GLY A 50 0.21 8.30 -2.39
C GLY A 50 1.16 8.88 -3.45
N MET A 51 2.21 9.59 -3.04
CA MET A 51 3.21 10.14 -3.96
C MET A 51 4.01 9.05 -4.68
N LEU A 52 4.41 7.99 -3.98
CA LEU A 52 5.12 6.86 -4.59
C LEU A 52 4.26 6.11 -5.60
N THR A 53 3.00 5.83 -5.25
CA THR A 53 2.03 5.18 -6.15
C THR A 53 1.71 6.06 -7.36
N ALA A 54 1.59 7.38 -7.18
CA ALA A 54 1.41 8.32 -8.29
C ALA A 54 2.61 8.33 -9.25
N MET A 55 3.84 8.27 -8.73
CA MET A 55 5.05 8.19 -9.55
C MET A 55 5.11 6.86 -10.32
N MET A 56 4.72 5.75 -9.69
CA MET A 56 4.59 4.46 -10.37
C MET A 56 3.53 4.51 -11.48
N LEU A 57 2.36 5.11 -11.22
CA LEU A 57 1.31 5.30 -12.21
C LEU A 57 1.81 6.15 -13.40
N PHE A 58 2.56 7.21 -13.13
CA PHE A 58 3.16 8.03 -14.18
C PHE A 58 4.14 7.25 -15.06
N LEU A 59 5.00 6.42 -14.47
CA LEU A 59 5.89 5.54 -15.24
C LEU A 59 5.12 4.48 -16.04
N ALA A 60 4.09 3.87 -15.45
CA ALA A 60 3.23 2.94 -16.16
C ALA A 60 2.52 3.62 -17.34
N PHE A 61 2.10 4.88 -17.18
CA PHE A 61 1.50 5.67 -18.25
C PHE A 61 2.53 5.91 -19.37
N MET A 62 3.71 6.43 -19.05
CA MET A 62 4.82 6.66 -20.00
C MET A 62 5.23 5.38 -20.75
N MET A 63 5.22 4.21 -20.11
CA MET A 63 5.51 2.94 -20.78
C MET A 63 4.46 2.56 -21.84
N THR A 64 3.22 3.04 -21.70
CA THR A 64 2.10 2.65 -22.58
C THR A 64 1.78 3.66 -23.68
N THR A 65 2.24 4.91 -23.59
CA THR A 65 1.94 5.97 -24.57
C THR A 65 2.56 5.69 -25.93
N ASP A 66 3.80 5.21 -25.97
CA ASP A 66 4.56 4.98 -27.22
C ASP A 66 4.43 3.54 -27.75
N GLY A 67 3.27 2.91 -27.52
CA GLY A 67 3.02 1.54 -27.99
C GLY A 67 3.96 0.49 -27.37
N MET A 68 4.48 0.73 -26.16
CA MET A 68 5.39 -0.15 -25.42
C MET A 68 6.78 -0.33 -26.04
N ALA A 69 7.18 0.50 -27.00
CA ALA A 69 8.51 0.41 -27.64
C ALA A 69 9.66 0.62 -26.63
N GLU A 70 9.49 1.55 -25.70
CA GLU A 70 10.53 1.95 -24.73
C GLU A 70 10.35 1.33 -23.34
N MET A 71 9.50 0.30 -23.21
CA MET A 71 9.19 -0.33 -21.93
C MET A 71 10.44 -0.84 -21.19
N HIS A 72 11.42 -1.37 -21.94
CA HIS A 72 12.67 -1.89 -21.39
C HIS A 72 13.51 -0.82 -20.66
N ARG A 73 13.49 0.44 -21.12
CA ARG A 73 14.26 1.54 -20.50
C ARG A 73 13.76 1.87 -19.10
N TYR A 74 12.45 1.78 -18.93
CA TYR A 74 11.78 2.12 -17.67
C TYR A 74 11.52 0.90 -16.78
N ALA A 75 11.66 -0.32 -17.30
CA ALA A 75 11.30 -1.56 -16.59
C ALA A 75 12.06 -1.73 -15.27
N LEU A 76 13.36 -1.43 -15.25
CA LEU A 76 14.16 -1.53 -14.03
C LEU A 76 13.72 -0.51 -12.97
N ALA A 77 13.53 0.75 -13.38
CA ALA A 77 13.08 1.81 -12.48
C ALA A 77 11.69 1.49 -11.91
N TYR A 78 10.78 0.99 -12.75
CA TYR A 78 9.46 0.55 -12.34
C TYR A 78 9.52 -0.62 -11.35
N ALA A 79 10.33 -1.64 -11.62
CA ALA A 79 10.50 -2.78 -10.72
C ALA A 79 11.03 -2.36 -9.34
N MET A 80 12.03 -1.47 -9.31
CA MET A 80 12.57 -0.92 -8.06
C MET A 80 11.53 -0.13 -7.27
N LEU A 81 10.76 0.72 -7.95
CA LEU A 81 9.67 1.47 -7.32
C LEU A 81 8.57 0.55 -6.80
N SER A 82 8.22 -0.49 -7.55
CA SER A 82 7.26 -1.51 -7.12
C SER A 82 7.70 -2.25 -5.87
N LEU A 83 8.98 -2.58 -5.74
CA LEU A 83 9.52 -3.18 -4.53
C LEU A 83 9.46 -2.23 -3.33
N LEU A 84 9.75 -0.94 -3.54
CA LEU A 84 9.67 0.06 -2.48
C LEU A 84 8.22 0.28 -2.01
N CYS A 85 7.27 0.40 -2.94
CA CYS A 85 5.85 0.47 -2.59
C CYS A 85 5.40 -0.76 -1.82
N LEU A 86 5.75 -1.96 -2.29
CA LEU A 86 5.43 -3.22 -1.60
C LEU A 86 6.01 -3.24 -0.18
N PHE A 87 7.24 -2.76 0.01
CA PHE A 87 7.86 -2.69 1.33
C PHE A 87 7.10 -1.74 2.28
N PHE A 88 6.76 -0.54 1.81
CA PHE A 88 6.02 0.43 2.62
C PHE A 88 4.59 -0.02 2.92
N ASP A 89 3.91 -0.68 1.98
CA ASP A 89 2.57 -1.22 2.18
C ASP A 89 2.59 -2.49 3.07
N MET A 90 3.67 -3.27 3.03
CA MET A 90 3.82 -4.49 3.84
C MET A 90 3.98 -4.18 5.33
N VAL A 91 4.70 -3.12 5.71
CA VAL A 91 4.91 -2.74 7.12
C VAL A 91 3.60 -2.54 7.90
N PRO A 92 2.64 -1.69 7.46
CA PRO A 92 1.35 -1.53 8.14
C PRO A 92 0.47 -2.78 8.03
N LEU A 93 0.63 -3.57 6.95
CA LEU A 93 -0.10 -4.83 6.82
C LEU A 93 0.38 -5.83 7.87
N LEU A 94 1.68 -5.97 8.07
CA LEU A 94 2.27 -6.82 9.11
C LEU A 94 1.97 -6.32 10.53
N SER A 95 1.93 -5.00 10.75
CA SER A 95 1.57 -4.46 12.07
C SER A 95 0.11 -4.72 12.43
N SER A 96 -0.77 -4.79 11.42
CA SER A 96 -2.19 -5.04 11.60
C SER A 96 -2.58 -6.53 11.61
N VAL A 97 -1.70 -7.42 11.13
CA VAL A 97 -1.86 -8.89 11.25
C VAL A 97 -1.96 -9.36 12.71
N GLY A 98 -1.41 -8.61 13.67
CA GLY A 98 -1.56 -8.87 15.11
C GLY A 98 -2.98 -8.67 15.66
N GLY A 99 -3.92 -8.16 14.85
CA GLY A 99 -5.29 -7.82 15.27
C GLY A 99 -5.44 -6.39 15.80
N ARG A 100 -6.66 -5.85 15.80
CA ARG A 100 -6.96 -4.55 16.41
C ARG A 100 -7.30 -4.78 17.88
N SER A 101 -6.54 -4.15 18.77
CA SER A 101 -6.84 -4.15 20.21
C SER A 101 -7.52 -2.84 20.58
N GLU A 102 -8.78 -2.92 20.97
CA GLU A 102 -9.53 -1.79 21.51
C GLU A 102 -9.43 -1.82 23.02
N VAL A 103 -8.96 -0.71 23.60
CA VAL A 103 -8.76 -0.57 25.04
C VAL A 103 -9.84 0.35 25.57
N SER A 104 -10.87 -0.24 26.20
CA SER A 104 -11.89 0.53 26.91
C SER A 104 -11.48 0.65 28.38
N VAL A 105 -11.43 1.89 28.88
CA VAL A 105 -11.14 2.18 30.28
C VAL A 105 -12.43 2.68 30.93
N GLU A 106 -13.04 1.84 31.74
CA GLU A 106 -14.22 2.21 32.52
C GLU A 106 -13.81 2.39 34.00
N PRO A 107 -14.20 3.49 34.65
CA PRO A 107 -13.96 3.67 36.08
C PRO A 107 -14.94 2.78 36.86
N VAL A 108 -14.42 1.83 37.64
CA VAL A 108 -15.23 0.78 38.29
C VAL A 108 -15.69 1.17 39.69
N ASP A 109 -14.94 2.01 40.41
CA ASP A 109 -15.41 2.51 41.70
C ASP A 109 -14.72 3.81 42.16
N ARG A 110 -15.43 4.61 42.95
CA ARG A 110 -14.93 5.81 43.62
C ARG A 110 -15.21 5.67 45.12
N GLU A 111 -14.34 4.96 45.83
CA GLU A 111 -14.40 4.95 47.28
C GLU A 111 -13.58 6.12 47.85
N SER A 112 -14.25 6.97 48.65
CA SER A 112 -13.62 8.04 49.43
C SER A 112 -13.52 7.56 50.87
N GLN A 113 -12.35 7.08 51.28
CA GLN A 113 -12.08 6.76 52.67
C GLN A 113 -10.88 7.60 53.15
N ASP A 114 -11.11 8.38 54.20
CA ASP A 114 -10.08 9.08 54.98
C ASP A 114 -9.16 10.06 54.20
N ASN A 115 -9.77 10.99 53.47
CA ASN A 115 -9.10 12.10 52.77
C ASN A 115 -8.13 11.71 51.63
N GLU A 116 -8.04 10.42 51.28
CA GLU A 116 -7.38 9.94 50.06
C GLU A 116 -8.42 9.47 49.03
N LEU A 117 -8.32 10.01 47.81
CA LEU A 117 -9.22 9.69 46.71
C LEU A 117 -8.61 8.56 45.88
N ARG A 118 -9.05 7.31 46.10
CA ARG A 118 -8.53 6.14 45.39
C ARG A 118 -9.42 5.80 44.21
N ILE A 119 -9.02 6.20 43.00
CA ILE A 119 -9.74 5.84 41.76
C ILE A 119 -9.16 4.55 41.21
N THR A 120 -9.97 3.48 41.19
CA THR A 120 -9.58 2.21 40.57
C THR A 120 -10.13 2.16 39.14
N TYR A 121 -9.23 2.14 38.15
CA TYR A 121 -9.58 1.98 36.75
C TYR A 121 -9.51 0.50 36.37
N THR A 122 -10.54 -0.02 35.70
CA THR A 122 -10.46 -1.34 35.06
C THR A 122 -10.28 -1.14 33.56
N THR A 123 -9.20 -1.70 33.03
CA THR A 123 -8.88 -1.67 31.60
C THR A 123 -9.33 -2.97 30.97
N ILE A 124 -10.37 -2.91 30.13
CA ILE A 124 -10.83 -4.06 29.35
C ILE A 124 -10.13 -3.98 27.99
N ILE A 125 -9.16 -4.88 27.76
CA ILE A 125 -8.49 -5.03 26.47
C ILE A 125 -9.28 -6.06 25.67
N LYS A 126 -10.04 -5.61 24.66
CA LYS A 126 -10.72 -6.50 23.72
C LYS A 126 -9.88 -6.60 22.45
N THR A 127 -9.26 -7.77 22.25
CA THR A 127 -8.52 -8.08 21.03
C THR A 127 -9.44 -8.79 20.05
N THR A 128 -9.68 -8.18 18.90
CA THR A 128 -10.46 -8.78 17.82
C THR A 128 -9.59 -9.02 16.58
N PRO A 129 -9.82 -10.14 15.87
CA PRO A 129 -9.05 -10.48 14.67
C PRO A 129 -9.29 -9.46 13.56
N PHE A 130 -8.32 -9.32 12.66
CA PHE A 130 -8.33 -8.32 11.58
C PHE A 130 -9.54 -8.46 10.64
N PHE A 131 -10.02 -9.68 10.43
CA PHE A 131 -11.31 -9.93 9.78
C PHE A 131 -12.21 -10.70 10.73
N ASP A 132 -13.28 -10.05 11.18
CA ASP A 132 -14.31 -10.69 11.98
C ASP A 132 -15.61 -10.73 11.19
N LYS A 133 -15.98 -11.92 10.70
CA LYS A 133 -17.23 -12.14 9.95
C LYS A 133 -18.48 -11.74 10.74
N THR A 134 -18.39 -11.64 12.06
CA THR A 134 -19.52 -11.31 12.93
C THR A 134 -19.72 -9.80 13.15
N GLN A 135 -18.73 -8.96 12.84
CA GLN A 135 -18.81 -7.50 13.09
C GLN A 135 -19.28 -6.65 11.88
N GLY A 136 -19.65 -7.29 10.77
CA GLY A 136 -20.25 -6.60 9.62
C GLY A 136 -19.28 -5.72 8.81
N TRP A 137 -19.82 -4.99 7.83
CA TRP A 137 -19.04 -4.18 6.88
C TRP A 137 -18.44 -2.91 7.49
N VAL A 138 -19.02 -2.37 8.56
CA VAL A 138 -18.53 -1.15 9.23
C VAL A 138 -17.24 -1.42 10.02
N TYR A 139 -17.01 -2.67 10.45
CA TYR A 139 -15.79 -3.06 11.15
C TYR A 139 -14.68 -3.54 10.20
N ASN A 140 -15.05 -4.20 9.11
CA ASN A 140 -14.12 -4.83 8.14
C ASN A 140 -13.84 -3.98 6.88
N GLY A 141 -14.45 -2.80 6.76
CA GLY A 141 -14.24 -1.84 5.66
C GLY A 141 -13.38 -0.67 6.11
#